data_AF-A0A2T0LG81-F1
#
_entry.id   AF-A0A2T0LG81-F1
#
_cell.length_a   1.000
_cell.length_b   1.000
_cell.length_c   1.000
_cell.angle_alpha   90.00
_cell.angle_beta   90.00
_cell.angle_gamma   90.00
#
_symmetry.space_group_name_H-M   'P 1'
#
loop_
_entity.id
_entity.type
_entity.pdbx_description
1 polymer ?
#
loop_
_entity_poly.entity_id
_entity_poly.type
_entity_poly.pdbx_seq_one_letter_code
_entity_poly.pdbx_strand_id
1 'polypeptide(L)'
;MMALEIKGGYEETARFVSALDLPMNAVSLGGVESLVVHTAAMWGGVMTEEQMRKAGIQPNYVRFSVGLEHVEDLKADLWQALQKI
;
A
#
# COMPACT_ATOMS: atom_id res chain seq x y z
N MET A 1 2.05 -7.05 10.31
CA MET A 1 1.17 -6.00 9.74
C MET A 1 1.81 -4.66 9.97
N MET A 2 1.93 -3.84 8.92
CA MET A 2 2.56 -2.52 8.98
C MET A 2 1.69 -1.50 8.24
N ALA A 3 1.76 -0.25 8.69
CA ALA A 3 1.22 0.90 7.98
C ALA A 3 2.37 1.88 7.72
N LEU A 4 2.38 2.47 6.52
CA LEU A 4 3.46 3.32 6.05
C LEU A 4 2.93 4.39 5.11
N GLU A 5 3.68 5.47 5.00
CA GLU A 5 3.41 6.58 4.09
C GLU A 5 4.44 6.56 2.97
N ILE A 6 3.97 6.60 1.73
CA ILE A 6 4.86 6.72 0.56
C ILE A 6 5.20 8.19 0.36
N LYS A 7 6.47 8.50 0.09
CA LYS A 7 6.87 9.87 -0.23
C LYS A 7 6.15 10.34 -1.49
N GLY A 8 5.44 11.46 -1.40
CA GLY A 8 4.54 11.94 -2.44
C GLY A 8 3.10 12.01 -1.95
N GLY A 9 2.14 12.01 -2.88
CA GLY A 9 0.72 12.05 -2.61
C GLY A 9 0.00 10.78 -3.09
N TYR A 10 -1.28 10.97 -3.43
CA TYR A 10 -2.14 9.89 -3.88
C TYR A 10 -1.62 9.20 -5.15
N GLU A 11 -1.18 9.98 -6.14
CA GLU A 11 -0.76 9.44 -7.44
C GLU A 11 0.54 8.65 -7.34
N GLU A 12 1.55 9.16 -6.62
CA GLU A 12 2.80 8.44 -6.35
C GLU A 12 2.52 7.12 -5.63
N THR A 13 1.60 7.14 -4.66
CA THR A 13 1.23 5.95 -3.90
C THR A 13 0.49 4.93 -4.75
N ALA A 14 -0.43 5.39 -5.60
CA ALA A 14 -1.14 4.52 -6.55
C ALA A 14 -0.16 3.90 -7.55
N ARG A 15 0.82 4.66 -8.04
CA ARG A 15 1.91 4.15 -8.92
C ARG A 15 2.76 3.10 -8.19
N PHE A 16 3.19 3.37 -6.95
CA PHE A 16 3.94 2.41 -6.14
C PHE A 16 3.18 1.09 -5.97
N VAL A 17 1.91 1.14 -5.52
CA VAL A 17 1.10 -0.06 -5.29
C VAL A 17 0.86 -0.84 -6.59
N SER A 18 0.68 -0.14 -7.72
CA SER A 18 0.48 -0.77 -9.02
C SER A 18 1.76 -1.34 -9.64
N ALA A 19 2.92 -0.92 -9.14
CA ALA A 19 4.23 -1.34 -9.63
C ALA A 19 4.78 -2.59 -8.92
N LEU A 20 4.17 -3.01 -7.81
CA LEU A 20 4.54 -4.20 -7.05
C LEU A 20 4.14 -5.47 -7.81
N ASP A 21 5.08 -6.42 -7.88
CA ASP A 21 4.89 -7.69 -8.61
C ASP A 21 4.56 -8.86 -7.67
N LEU A 22 4.97 -8.80 -6.39
CA LEU A 22 4.76 -9.88 -5.42
C LEU A 22 3.53 -9.66 -4.51
N PRO A 23 3.43 -8.59 -3.70
CA PRO A 23 2.24 -8.36 -2.89
C PRO A 23 1.00 -8.12 -3.75
N MET A 24 -0.08 -8.84 -3.48
CA MET A 24 -1.34 -8.61 -4.17
C MET A 24 -2.06 -7.37 -3.62
N ASN A 25 -2.65 -6.57 -4.50
CA ASN A 25 -3.50 -5.46 -4.08
C ASN A 25 -4.86 -5.97 -3.57
N ALA A 26 -4.98 -6.14 -2.24
CA ALA A 26 -6.19 -6.68 -1.63
C ALA A 26 -6.42 -6.18 -0.19
N VAL A 27 -7.70 -6.14 0.20
CA VAL A 27 -8.15 -5.61 1.50
C VAL A 27 -8.05 -6.61 2.66
N SER A 28 -7.83 -7.90 2.39
CA SER A 28 -7.63 -8.94 3.40
C SER A 28 -6.28 -8.82 4.11
N LEU A 29 -5.99 -9.66 5.09
CA LEU A 29 -4.73 -9.69 5.84
C LEU A 29 -4.49 -11.04 6.54
N GLY A 30 -3.23 -11.32 6.90
CA GLY A 30 -2.84 -12.46 7.74
C GLY A 30 -2.75 -13.81 7.03
N GLY A 31 -2.82 -13.83 5.70
CA GLY A 31 -2.54 -15.01 4.88
C GLY A 31 -1.06 -15.34 4.77
N VAL A 32 -0.75 -16.41 4.03
CA VAL A 32 0.64 -16.76 3.70
C VAL A 32 1.20 -15.86 2.59
N GLU A 33 0.32 -15.26 1.79
CA GLU A 33 0.64 -14.30 0.75
C GLU A 33 0.73 -12.88 1.31
N SER A 34 1.68 -12.11 0.81
CA SER A 34 1.79 -10.68 1.07
C SER A 34 0.67 -9.92 0.37
N LEU A 35 0.03 -9.01 1.11
CA LEU A 35 -1.04 -8.16 0.61
C LEU A 35 -0.70 -6.69 0.87
N VAL A 36 -0.98 -5.84 -0.11
CA VAL A 36 -0.80 -4.40 -0.01
C VAL A 36 -2.12 -3.71 -0.36
N VAL A 37 -2.40 -2.55 0.25
CA VAL A 37 -3.54 -1.73 -0.17
C VAL A 37 -3.23 -0.26 0.03
N HIS A 38 -3.56 0.55 -0.98
CA HIS A 38 -3.60 2.00 -0.87
C HIS A 38 -4.86 2.39 -0.09
N THR A 39 -4.69 2.80 1.17
CA THR A 39 -5.79 2.96 2.12
C THR A 39 -6.75 4.08 1.70
N ALA A 40 -6.22 5.20 1.19
CA ALA A 40 -7.05 6.29 0.69
C ALA A 40 -7.90 5.86 -0.53
N ALA A 41 -7.32 5.07 -1.45
CA ALA A 41 -8.07 4.53 -2.59
C ALA A 41 -9.16 3.55 -2.16
N MET A 42 -8.89 2.71 -1.15
CA MET A 42 -9.86 1.74 -0.62
C MET A 42 -11.13 2.39 -0.07
N TRP A 43 -11.00 3.55 0.58
CA TRP A 43 -12.13 4.31 1.13
C TRP A 43 -12.74 5.32 0.15
N GLY A 44 -12.20 5.41 -1.06
CA GLY A 44 -12.72 6.25 -2.13
C GLY A 44 -14.20 5.93 -2.41
N GLY A 45 -15.05 6.95 -2.37
CA GLY A 45 -16.50 6.80 -2.57
C GLY A 45 -17.30 6.38 -1.33
N VAL A 46 -16.63 5.98 -0.23
CA VAL A 46 -17.27 5.71 1.08
C VAL A 46 -17.09 6.89 2.03
N MET A 47 -15.90 7.51 2.01
CA MET A 47 -15.57 8.67 2.83
C MET A 47 -15.20 9.86 1.95
N THR A 48 -15.51 11.07 2.40
CA THR A 48 -14.95 12.29 1.84
C THR A 48 -13.47 12.44 2.24
N GLU A 49 -12.69 13.22 1.50
CA GLU A 49 -11.30 13.52 1.84
C GLU A 49 -11.16 14.10 3.25
N GLU A 50 -12.07 14.97 3.66
CA GLU A 50 -12.04 15.56 4.99
C GLU A 50 -12.28 14.52 6.10
N GLN A 51 -13.23 13.59 5.89
CA GLN A 51 -13.47 12.48 6.81
C GLN A 51 -12.26 11.54 6.90
N MET A 52 -11.65 11.21 5.76
CA MET A 52 -10.42 10.39 5.72
C MET A 52 -9.29 11.07 6.50
N ARG A 53 -9.04 12.35 6.25
CA ARG A 53 -7.99 13.11 6.94
C ARG A 53 -8.25 13.20 8.46
N LYS A 54 -9.51 13.40 8.88
CA LYS A 54 -9.92 13.37 10.30
C LYS A 54 -9.72 12.00 10.95
N ALA A 55 -9.86 10.92 10.18
CA ALA A 55 -9.59 9.55 10.61
C ALA A 55 -8.08 9.18 10.57
N GLY A 56 -7.20 10.10 10.20
CA GLY A 56 -5.76 9.86 10.09
C GLY A 56 -5.34 9.12 8.81
N ILE A 57 -6.23 9.05 7.81
CA ILE A 57 -5.95 8.41 6.52
C ILE A 57 -5.44 9.49 5.57
N GLN A 58 -4.11 9.55 5.43
CA GLN A 58 -3.48 10.46 4.49
C GLN A 58 -3.61 9.95 3.05
N PRO A 59 -3.54 10.84 2.03
CA PRO A 59 -3.60 10.45 0.63
C PRO A 59 -2.54 9.42 0.21
N ASN A 60 -1.42 9.36 0.92
CA ASN A 60 -0.27 8.49 0.63
C ASN A 60 -0.15 7.27 1.57
N TYR A 61 -1.24 6.94 2.28
CA TYR A 61 -1.24 5.90 3.30
C TYR A 61 -1.40 4.50 2.71
N VAL A 62 -0.46 3.59 3.03
CA VAL A 62 -0.44 2.20 2.58
C VAL A 62 -0.47 1.26 3.77
N ARG A 63 -1.29 0.21 3.67
CA ARG A 63 -1.28 -0.90 4.62
C ARG A 63 -0.64 -2.11 3.96
N PHE A 64 0.33 -2.72 4.65
CA PHE A 64 1.06 -3.87 4.17
C PHE A 64 0.92 -5.05 5.14
N SER A 65 0.36 -6.15 4.64
CA SER A 65 0.35 -7.47 5.28
C SER A 65 1.52 -8.27 4.71
N VAL A 66 2.58 -8.45 5.49
CA VAL A 66 3.72 -9.28 5.08
C VAL A 66 3.34 -10.74 5.25
N GLY A 67 3.46 -11.51 4.16
CA GLY A 67 3.27 -12.95 4.11
C GLY A 67 4.53 -13.73 4.51
N LEU A 68 4.71 -14.90 3.91
CA LEU A 68 5.80 -15.85 4.19
C LEU A 68 6.78 -16.01 3.01
N GLU A 69 6.75 -15.10 2.05
CA GLU A 69 7.71 -15.10 0.94
C GLU A 69 9.15 -14.90 1.42
N HIS A 70 10.11 -15.24 0.55
CA HIS A 70 11.52 -15.04 0.87
C HIS A 70 11.83 -13.54 1.04
N VAL A 71 12.51 -13.19 2.13
CA VAL A 71 12.72 -11.79 2.53
C VAL A 71 13.45 -10.96 1.47
N GLU A 72 14.39 -11.55 0.74
CA GLU A 72 15.13 -10.83 -0.30
C GLU A 72 14.29 -10.57 -1.55
N ASP A 73 13.31 -11.42 -1.85
CA ASP A 73 12.41 -11.23 -2.99
C ASP A 73 11.45 -10.08 -2.70
N LEU A 74 10.88 -10.04 -1.47
CA LEU A 74 10.04 -8.93 -1.02
C LEU A 74 10.81 -7.60 -0.99
N LYS A 75 12.06 -7.61 -0.51
CA LYS A 75 12.90 -6.40 -0.52
C LYS A 75 13.19 -5.94 -1.95
N ALA A 76 13.53 -6.85 -2.85
CA ALA A 76 13.80 -6.52 -4.25
C ALA A 76 12.57 -5.92 -4.93
N ASP A 77 11.39 -6.48 -4.70
CA ASP A 77 10.13 -5.98 -5.26
C ASP A 77 9.75 -4.59 -4.71
N LEU A 78 9.90 -4.39 -3.40
CA LEU A 78 9.70 -3.07 -2.79
C LEU A 78 10.66 -2.02 -3.38
N TRP A 79 11.94 -2.37 -3.55
CA TRP A 79 12.92 -1.45 -4.12
C TRP A 79 12.65 -1.11 -5.58
N GLN A 80 12.27 -2.08 -6.42
CA GLN A 80 11.97 -1.80 -7.82
C GLN A 80 10.70 -0.95 -7.96
N ALA A 81 9.67 -1.19 -7.14
CA ALA A 81 8.46 -0.38 -7.14
C ALA A 81 8.73 1.07 -6.69
N LEU A 82 9.59 1.27 -5.68
CA LEU A 82 10.01 2.61 -5.22
C LEU A 82 10.85 3.39 -6.25
N GLN A 83 11.50 2.73 -7.20
CA GLN A 83 12.25 3.42 -8.27
C GLN A 83 11.34 3.93 -9.42
N LYS A 84 10.07 3.49 -9.45
CA LYS A 84 9.10 3.84 -10.48
C LYS A 84 8.21 5.03 -10.11
N ILE A 85 8.43 5.66 -8.95
CA ILE A 85 7.62 6.78 -8.44
C ILE A 85 8.33 8.12 -8.43
#